data_AF-A0AAE4SY82-F1
#
_entry.id   AF-A0AAE4SY82-F1
#
_cell.length_a   1.000
_cell.length_b   1.000
_cell.length_c   1.000
_cell.angle_alpha   90.00
_cell.angle_beta   90.00
_cell.angle_gamma   90.00
#
_symmetry.space_group_name_H-M   'P 1'
#
loop_
_entity.id
_entity.type
_entity.pdbx_description
1 polymer ?
#
loop_
_entity_poly.entity_id
_entity_poly.type
_entity_poly.pdbx_seq_one_letter_code
_entity_poly.pdbx_strand_id
1 'polypeptide(L)'
;MILGIHDGHDAGVALIDGERIFAVNEERLNRIKKYRGFPGLSLRKVLEMAGAGPEDVDVIAVAGIFRKLSRLKELEANLKSLFGPEFKRKVLFVEHHLAHSASAYYTSGWRDALAVSIDAAGDGLSSSVYIARGGEMVRIAQSTYVDSLGDFYSSVTELLGFTPMMHEGKVMSLAAYGRPAYDLSSIIELNGLTFENHLGIVGVEATKRLAELFRFPLEHAKEIALRMKKGELDGELQKKAIEIAASAQAHLEKLVEELGLELRGYTLPVAYAGGVAQNVKANAILRHIFGDDNLWVFPAMDDSGLAFGAAVFVKAQMERLDGKWRPFKLEHVYLGPEYGQDYVEGFLRSEGVEYEEVDVPSFLADALEEGKLVGLFQGRMEFGPRALGNRSILADPGDEGVKERLNVALKRDVFQPFAPSMLWEKAHEYLEDLNGAPNEFMTMSYTASEAFRAEAPAVVHVDGTTRPQAVRGEINPLYYRAIKEFEERTGLGAVLNTSFNMHGEPIVCSPEDALRTFRKAGLDVLVIERFAVFAKT
;
A
#
# COMPACT_ATOMS: atom_id res chain seq x y z
N MET A 1 24.35 2.31 -12.82
CA MET A 1 22.99 2.19 -12.21
C MET A 1 23.02 2.42 -10.70
N ILE A 2 21.89 2.80 -10.09
CA ILE A 2 21.76 2.99 -8.63
C ILE A 2 20.81 1.92 -8.07
N LEU A 3 21.30 1.15 -7.10
CA LEU A 3 20.56 0.07 -6.47
C LEU A 3 20.14 0.45 -5.04
N GLY A 4 18.85 0.57 -4.79
CA GLY A 4 18.26 0.74 -3.47
C GLY A 4 17.97 -0.60 -2.80
N ILE A 5 18.34 -0.76 -1.54
CA ILE A 5 18.10 -1.97 -0.74
C ILE A 5 17.48 -1.59 0.59
N HIS A 6 16.41 -2.29 0.96
CA HIS A 6 15.90 -2.31 2.33
C HIS A 6 16.06 -3.72 2.91
N ASP A 7 16.93 -3.87 3.91
CA ASP A 7 17.14 -5.11 4.68
C ASP A 7 16.53 -4.92 6.08
N GLY A 8 15.22 -5.15 6.14
CA GLY A 8 14.37 -4.86 7.27
C GLY A 8 13.01 -5.53 7.12
N HIS A 9 12.01 -5.06 7.86
CA HIS A 9 10.62 -5.48 7.65
C HIS A 9 10.12 -4.95 6.30
N ASP A 10 9.31 -5.71 5.57
CA ASP A 10 8.90 -5.39 4.18
C ASP A 10 10.10 -5.23 3.21
N ALA A 11 11.13 -6.07 3.38
CA ALA A 11 12.36 -6.00 2.60
C ALA A 11 12.11 -5.97 1.09
N GLY A 12 12.94 -5.23 0.36
CA GLY A 12 12.79 -5.08 -1.07
C GLY A 12 13.96 -4.38 -1.72
N VAL A 13 13.91 -4.32 -3.05
CA VAL A 13 14.95 -3.69 -3.86
C VAL A 13 14.32 -2.83 -4.94
N ALA A 14 14.95 -1.68 -5.21
CA ALA A 14 14.69 -0.87 -6.38
C ALA A 14 16.01 -0.66 -7.16
N LEU A 15 15.96 -0.71 -8.48
CA LEU A 15 17.07 -0.40 -9.37
C LEU A 15 16.65 0.74 -10.30
N ILE A 16 17.47 1.79 -10.34
CA ILE A 16 17.30 2.90 -11.25
C ILE A 16 18.41 2.86 -12.30
N ASP A 17 18.01 2.81 -13.57
CA ASP A 17 18.87 2.85 -14.73
C ASP A 17 18.42 3.96 -15.70
N GLY A 18 19.09 5.11 -15.60
CA GLY A 18 18.65 6.34 -16.26
C GLY A 18 17.26 6.75 -15.76
N GLU A 19 16.28 6.72 -16.66
CA GLU A 19 14.87 7.00 -16.37
C GLU A 19 14.05 5.72 -16.07
N ARG A 20 14.63 4.53 -16.31
CA ARG A 20 13.95 3.25 -16.07
C ARG A 20 14.04 2.87 -14.60
N ILE A 21 12.93 2.40 -14.04
CA ILE A 21 12.84 1.96 -12.65
C ILE A 21 12.29 0.54 -12.59
N PHE A 22 12.97 -0.31 -11.83
CA PHE A 22 12.59 -1.69 -11.53
C PHE A 22 12.50 -1.84 -10.02
N ALA A 23 11.40 -2.37 -9.48
CA ALA A 23 11.25 -2.51 -8.04
C ALA A 23 10.36 -3.70 -7.69
N VAL A 24 10.76 -4.46 -6.68
CA VAL A 24 9.97 -5.59 -6.15
C VAL A 24 10.33 -5.84 -4.69
N ASN A 25 9.32 -6.17 -3.87
CA ASN A 25 9.51 -6.59 -2.49
C ASN A 25 9.73 -8.10 -2.41
N GLU A 26 10.56 -8.52 -1.45
CA GLU A 26 11.02 -9.91 -1.31
C GLU A 26 9.84 -10.87 -1.07
N GLU A 27 8.82 -10.39 -0.35
CA GLU A 27 7.61 -11.16 -0.07
C GLU A 27 6.90 -11.65 -1.35
N ARG A 28 6.99 -10.90 -2.45
CA ARG A 28 6.37 -11.29 -3.72
C ARG A 28 7.06 -12.52 -4.31
N LEU A 29 8.36 -12.68 -4.08
CA LEU A 29 9.18 -13.73 -4.66
C LEU A 29 9.30 -14.96 -3.74
N ASN A 30 9.49 -14.76 -2.44
CA ASN A 30 9.61 -15.88 -1.48
C ASN A 30 8.26 -16.33 -0.91
N ARG A 31 7.18 -15.60 -1.19
CA ARG A 31 5.80 -15.86 -0.74
C ARG A 31 5.60 -15.76 0.80
N ILE A 32 6.55 -15.16 1.52
CA ILE A 32 6.49 -14.88 2.95
C ILE A 32 6.05 -13.43 3.14
N LYS A 33 4.80 -13.23 3.54
CA LYS A 33 4.22 -11.91 3.75
C LYS A 33 4.99 -11.10 4.79
N LYS A 34 5.25 -9.84 4.49
CA LYS A 34 6.04 -8.89 5.29
C LYS A 34 7.42 -9.44 5.65
N TYR A 35 8.07 -10.06 4.66
CA TYR A 35 9.37 -10.69 4.86
C TYR A 35 10.36 -9.73 5.51
N ARG A 36 11.05 -10.25 6.54
CA ARG A 36 12.08 -9.52 7.27
C ARG A 36 13.45 -10.13 7.02
N GLY A 37 14.35 -9.37 6.42
CA GLY A 37 15.73 -9.78 6.18
C GLY A 37 16.31 -9.23 4.89
N PHE A 38 17.41 -9.82 4.45
CA PHE A 38 18.11 -9.36 3.26
C PHE A 38 17.37 -9.78 1.97
N PRO A 39 17.04 -8.85 1.05
CA PRO A 39 16.17 -9.10 -0.10
C PRO A 39 16.95 -9.66 -1.32
N GLY A 40 17.50 -10.87 -1.18
CA GLY A 40 18.37 -11.47 -2.18
C GLY A 40 17.66 -11.89 -3.48
N LEU A 41 16.40 -12.34 -3.42
CA LEU A 41 15.62 -12.68 -4.61
C LEU A 41 15.24 -11.43 -5.39
N SER A 42 14.82 -10.38 -4.68
CA SER A 42 14.46 -9.09 -5.26
C SER A 42 15.64 -8.48 -5.98
N LEU A 43 16.83 -8.53 -5.37
CA LEU A 43 18.07 -8.04 -5.98
C LEU A 43 18.36 -8.73 -7.31
N ARG A 44 18.35 -10.07 -7.34
CA ARG A 44 18.54 -10.83 -8.58
C ARG A 44 17.48 -10.50 -9.62
N LYS A 45 16.22 -10.39 -9.18
CA LYS A 45 15.10 -10.16 -10.08
C LYS A 45 15.14 -8.77 -10.72
N VAL A 46 15.49 -7.71 -10.00
CA VAL A 46 15.59 -6.37 -10.61
C VAL A 46 16.77 -6.26 -11.59
N LEU A 47 17.89 -6.96 -11.31
CA LEU A 47 19.03 -7.04 -12.25
C LEU A 47 18.65 -7.79 -13.52
N GLU A 48 17.98 -8.94 -13.37
CA GLU A 48 17.43 -9.72 -14.48
C GLU A 48 16.49 -8.88 -15.36
N MET A 49 15.53 -8.17 -14.73
CA MET A 49 14.58 -7.32 -15.44
C MET A 49 15.24 -6.15 -16.17
N ALA A 50 16.37 -5.65 -15.67
CA ALA A 50 17.15 -4.61 -16.33
C ALA A 50 18.10 -5.14 -17.41
N GLY A 51 18.27 -6.47 -17.52
CA GLY A 51 19.30 -7.08 -18.37
C GLY A 51 20.72 -6.71 -17.92
N ALA A 52 20.92 -6.50 -16.62
CA ALA A 52 22.14 -5.98 -16.03
C ALA A 52 22.86 -7.01 -15.15
N GLY A 53 24.18 -6.91 -15.10
CA GLY A 53 25.02 -7.66 -14.17
C GLY A 53 25.32 -6.87 -12.88
N PRO A 54 25.81 -7.55 -11.82
CA PRO A 54 26.31 -6.87 -10.62
C PRO A 54 27.36 -5.78 -10.90
N GLU A 55 28.13 -5.92 -11.98
CA GLU A 55 29.16 -4.98 -12.43
C GLU A 55 28.59 -3.63 -12.92
N ASP A 56 27.34 -3.58 -13.38
CA ASP A 56 26.69 -2.36 -13.91
C ASP A 56 26.13 -1.45 -12.79
N VAL A 57 26.11 -1.96 -11.55
CA VAL A 57 25.70 -1.18 -10.37
C VAL A 57 26.87 -0.30 -9.92
N ASP A 58 26.68 1.01 -9.96
CA ASP A 58 27.70 2.00 -9.57
C ASP A 58 27.66 2.28 -8.06
N VAL A 59 26.45 2.40 -7.53
CA VAL A 59 26.16 2.83 -6.15
C VAL A 59 25.05 1.96 -5.57
N ILE A 60 25.23 1.55 -4.32
CA ILE A 60 24.21 0.87 -3.53
C ILE A 60 23.74 1.83 -2.43
N ALA A 61 22.45 2.15 -2.42
CA ALA A 61 21.78 2.95 -1.41
C ALA A 61 21.03 2.01 -0.45
N VAL A 62 21.45 1.93 0.81
CA VAL A 62 20.81 1.09 1.83
C VAL A 62 19.91 1.98 2.69
N ALA A 63 18.63 1.64 2.77
CA ALA A 63 17.68 2.31 3.66
C ALA A 63 17.87 1.85 5.10
N GLY A 64 17.93 2.80 6.03
CA GLY A 64 18.13 2.58 7.46
C GLY A 64 19.59 2.60 7.90
N ILE A 65 19.84 3.01 9.15
CA ILE A 65 21.17 3.09 9.75
C ILE A 65 21.40 1.90 10.70
N PHE A 66 22.30 1.01 10.31
CA PHE A 66 22.59 -0.19 11.11
C PHE A 66 23.45 0.15 12.34
N ARG A 67 22.82 0.12 13.51
CA ARG A 67 23.49 0.41 14.80
C ARG A 67 24.38 -0.73 15.32
N LYS A 68 24.20 -1.96 14.83
CA LYS A 68 24.96 -3.15 15.28
C LYS A 68 25.99 -3.55 14.23
N LEU A 69 27.25 -3.70 14.65
CA LEU A 69 28.35 -4.15 13.78
C LEU A 69 28.06 -5.50 13.11
N SER A 70 27.35 -6.42 13.78
CA SER A 70 26.96 -7.71 13.20
C SER A 70 26.10 -7.54 11.94
N ARG A 71 25.15 -6.59 11.95
CA ARG A 71 24.28 -6.29 10.80
C ARG A 71 25.07 -5.74 9.61
N LEU A 72 26.08 -4.90 9.88
CA LEU A 72 26.98 -4.41 8.82
C LEU A 72 27.79 -5.55 8.19
N LYS A 73 28.30 -6.47 9.02
CA LYS A 73 29.03 -7.65 8.52
C LYS A 73 28.14 -8.61 7.74
N GLU A 74 26.90 -8.82 8.19
CA GLU A 74 25.88 -9.62 7.49
C GLU A 74 25.57 -9.01 6.11
N LEU A 75 25.31 -7.70 6.06
CA LEU A 75 25.09 -6.97 4.82
C LEU A 75 26.29 -7.11 3.87
N GLU A 76 27.51 -6.89 4.36
CA GLU A 76 28.73 -7.02 3.56
C GLU A 76 28.88 -8.45 3.00
N ALA A 77 28.63 -9.47 3.82
CA ALA A 77 28.70 -10.86 3.39
C ALA A 77 27.63 -11.17 2.31
N ASN A 78 26.40 -10.69 2.50
CA ASN A 78 25.32 -10.86 1.52
C ASN A 78 25.64 -10.15 0.20
N LEU A 79 26.17 -8.92 0.25
CA LEU A 79 26.60 -8.19 -0.94
C LEU A 79 27.75 -8.92 -1.65
N LYS A 80 28.77 -9.39 -0.93
CA LYS A 80 29.86 -10.19 -1.53
C LYS A 80 29.37 -11.50 -2.13
N SER A 81 28.35 -12.12 -1.55
CA SER A 81 27.75 -13.34 -2.09
C SER A 81 27.05 -13.10 -3.44
N LEU A 82 26.56 -11.88 -3.71
CA LEU A 82 25.81 -11.56 -4.93
C LEU A 82 26.66 -10.84 -5.98
N PHE A 83 27.57 -9.97 -5.54
CA PHE A 83 28.45 -9.16 -6.40
C PHE A 83 29.85 -9.75 -6.55
N GLY A 84 30.14 -10.85 -5.85
CA GLY A 84 31.45 -11.48 -5.82
C GLY A 84 32.38 -10.96 -4.70
N PRO A 85 33.46 -11.70 -4.41
CA PRO A 85 34.37 -11.40 -3.28
C PRO A 85 35.12 -10.08 -3.44
N GLU A 86 35.35 -9.63 -4.67
CA GLU A 86 36.03 -8.38 -5.02
C GLU A 86 35.10 -7.16 -5.04
N PHE A 87 33.92 -7.24 -4.41
CA PHE A 87 32.96 -6.16 -4.32
C PHE A 87 33.59 -4.86 -3.75
N LYS A 88 33.61 -3.81 -4.57
CA LYS A 88 34.20 -2.48 -4.26
C LYS A 88 33.25 -1.30 -4.53
N ARG A 89 31.95 -1.55 -4.68
CA ARG A 89 30.98 -0.48 -4.99
C ARG A 89 30.76 0.43 -3.79
N LYS A 90 30.36 1.67 -4.07
CA LYS A 90 30.04 2.64 -3.03
C LYS A 90 28.72 2.23 -2.37
N VAL A 91 28.75 2.00 -1.07
CA VAL A 91 27.55 1.76 -0.25
C VAL A 91 27.25 3.03 0.54
N LEU A 92 26.07 3.60 0.33
CA LEU A 92 25.58 4.79 1.02
C LEU A 92 24.37 4.40 1.87
N PHE A 93 24.37 4.80 3.13
CA PHE A 93 23.22 4.62 4.01
C PHE A 93 22.33 5.86 3.95
N VAL A 94 21.03 5.65 3.77
CA VAL A 94 20.00 6.70 3.78
C VAL A 94 19.12 6.44 4.99
N GLU A 95 19.02 7.42 5.89
CA GLU A 95 18.20 7.31 7.09
C GLU A 95 16.74 6.97 6.74
N HIS A 96 16.09 6.13 7.55
CA HIS A 96 14.77 5.55 7.30
C HIS A 96 13.70 6.57 6.95
N HIS A 97 13.52 7.61 7.77
CA HIS A 97 12.52 8.66 7.52
C HIS A 97 12.89 9.57 6.36
N LEU A 98 14.19 9.76 6.09
CA LEU A 98 14.67 10.43 4.89
C LEU A 98 14.33 9.60 3.64
N ALA A 99 14.49 8.28 3.67
CA ALA A 99 14.12 7.39 2.57
C ALA A 99 12.61 7.42 2.31
N HIS A 100 11.77 7.34 3.36
CA HIS A 100 10.32 7.54 3.24
C HIS A 100 9.97 8.91 2.63
N SER A 101 10.53 9.99 3.17
CA SER A 101 10.23 11.34 2.69
C SER A 101 10.74 11.56 1.25
N ALA A 102 11.86 10.92 0.89
CA ALA A 102 12.43 10.97 -0.45
C ALA A 102 11.58 10.20 -1.47
N SER A 103 11.02 9.04 -1.10
CA SER A 103 10.14 8.28 -1.99
C SER A 103 8.94 9.13 -2.41
N ALA A 104 8.35 9.89 -1.48
CA ALA A 104 7.26 10.81 -1.78
C ALA A 104 7.73 12.07 -2.53
N TYR A 105 8.70 12.83 -2.00
CA TYR A 105 9.06 14.13 -2.58
C TYR A 105 9.57 14.01 -4.02
N TYR A 106 10.53 13.12 -4.28
CA TYR A 106 11.14 13.00 -5.61
C TYR A 106 10.24 12.35 -6.65
N THR A 107 9.04 11.88 -6.26
CA THR A 107 8.03 11.32 -7.18
C THR A 107 6.77 12.17 -7.30
N SER A 108 6.68 13.27 -6.57
CA SER A 108 5.51 14.16 -6.56
C SER A 108 5.34 15.00 -7.82
N GLY A 109 6.41 15.17 -8.61
CA GLY A 109 6.45 16.14 -9.71
C GLY A 109 6.72 17.58 -9.28
N TRP A 110 6.80 17.87 -7.98
CA TRP A 110 7.01 19.22 -7.49
C TRP A 110 8.49 19.56 -7.34
N ARG A 111 8.82 20.81 -7.66
CA ARG A 111 10.14 21.37 -7.38
C ARG A 111 10.33 21.62 -5.88
N ASP A 112 9.29 22.15 -5.26
CA ASP A 112 9.29 22.60 -3.88
C ASP A 112 8.05 22.04 -3.16
N ALA A 113 8.25 21.43 -2.00
CA ALA A 113 7.19 20.78 -1.22
C ALA A 113 7.58 20.65 0.25
N LEU A 114 6.61 20.38 1.11
CA LEU A 114 6.88 19.73 2.38
C LEU A 114 6.98 18.23 2.14
N ALA A 115 7.99 17.57 2.68
CA ALA A 115 8.07 16.11 2.69
C ALA A 115 7.82 15.61 4.11
N VAL A 116 6.83 14.76 4.28
CA VAL A 116 6.35 14.29 5.58
C VAL A 116 6.45 12.77 5.61
N SER A 117 6.98 12.23 6.70
CA SER A 117 6.90 10.80 7.01
C SER A 117 6.29 10.59 8.38
N ILE A 118 5.32 9.70 8.48
CA ILE A 118 4.74 9.25 9.76
C ILE A 118 4.65 7.72 9.73
N ASP A 119 5.36 7.08 10.66
CA ASP A 119 5.60 5.64 10.68
C ASP A 119 5.61 5.11 12.12
N ALA A 120 5.73 3.79 12.28
CA ALA A 120 5.87 3.19 13.60
C ALA A 120 7.24 3.50 14.22
N ALA A 121 8.33 3.11 13.55
CA ALA A 121 9.69 3.39 14.01
C ALA A 121 10.72 3.19 12.89
N GLY A 122 11.72 4.09 12.84
CA GLY A 122 12.86 4.00 11.92
C GLY A 122 14.04 4.80 12.45
N ASP A 123 15.22 4.18 12.56
CA ASP A 123 16.46 4.84 13.02
C ASP A 123 16.36 5.67 14.33
N GLY A 124 15.38 5.36 15.19
CA GLY A 124 15.11 6.04 16.47
C GLY A 124 14.01 7.12 16.42
N LEU A 125 13.42 7.33 15.25
CA LEU A 125 12.34 8.29 15.01
C LEU A 125 11.04 7.55 14.68
N SER A 126 9.93 8.28 14.69
CA SER A 126 8.61 7.82 14.21
C SER A 126 7.98 8.78 13.21
N SER A 127 8.42 10.03 13.17
CA SER A 127 7.99 10.99 12.17
C SER A 127 9.11 11.95 11.81
N SER A 128 9.00 12.56 10.64
CA SER A 128 9.87 13.67 10.23
C SER A 128 9.15 14.57 9.24
N VAL A 129 9.40 15.88 9.37
CA VAL A 129 8.94 16.90 8.42
C VAL A 129 10.16 17.59 7.83
N TYR A 130 10.20 17.72 6.51
CA TYR A 130 11.24 18.40 5.77
C TYR A 130 10.64 19.52 4.93
N ILE A 131 11.37 20.63 4.84
CA ILE A 131 11.18 21.58 3.75
C ILE A 131 12.06 21.10 2.60
N ALA A 132 11.44 20.82 1.46
CA ALA A 132 12.13 20.41 0.26
C ALA A 132 12.11 21.52 -0.79
N ARG A 133 13.29 21.97 -1.25
CA ARG A 133 13.44 23.08 -2.21
C ARG A 133 14.52 22.75 -3.23
N GLY A 134 14.18 22.77 -4.51
CA GLY A 134 15.16 22.53 -5.58
C GLY A 134 15.96 21.22 -5.42
N GLY A 135 15.30 20.17 -4.92
CA GLY A 135 15.89 18.85 -4.67
C GLY A 135 16.64 18.73 -3.34
N GLU A 136 16.76 19.79 -2.55
CA GLU A 136 17.28 19.71 -1.18
C GLU A 136 16.17 19.33 -0.22
N MET A 137 16.49 18.58 0.83
CA MET A 137 15.57 18.31 1.93
C MET A 137 16.22 18.70 3.24
N VAL A 138 15.62 19.65 3.96
CA VAL A 138 16.07 20.10 5.28
C VAL A 138 15.01 19.72 6.30
N ARG A 139 15.39 18.88 7.28
CA ARG A 139 14.49 18.45 8.35
C ARG A 139 14.21 19.61 9.30
N ILE A 140 12.94 19.89 9.56
CA ILE A 140 12.49 20.96 10.46
C ILE A 140 11.80 20.45 11.73
N ALA A 141 11.32 19.20 11.72
CA ALA A 141 10.72 18.55 12.89
C ALA A 141 10.90 17.03 12.83
N GLN A 142 10.87 16.39 13.99
CA GLN A 142 10.89 14.93 14.13
C GLN A 142 10.32 14.50 15.48
N SER A 143 9.57 13.39 15.48
CA SER A 143 9.17 12.67 16.71
C SER A 143 10.10 11.48 16.95
N THR A 144 10.32 11.13 18.22
CA THR A 144 11.05 9.90 18.57
C THR A 144 10.13 8.69 18.42
N TYR A 145 10.72 7.48 18.40
CA TYR A 145 9.91 6.26 18.35
C TYR A 145 8.98 6.08 19.58
N VAL A 146 9.27 6.75 20.70
CA VAL A 146 8.41 6.72 21.90
C VAL A 146 7.11 7.49 21.65
N ASP A 147 7.17 8.53 20.81
CA ASP A 147 6.07 9.43 20.48
C ASP A 147 5.30 8.99 19.21
N SER A 148 5.31 7.69 18.92
CA SER A 148 4.87 7.16 17.65
C SER A 148 3.35 7.06 17.52
N LEU A 149 2.77 7.76 16.54
CA LEU A 149 1.39 7.54 16.12
C LEU A 149 1.17 6.13 15.56
N GLY A 150 2.16 5.59 14.84
CA GLY A 150 2.10 4.24 14.30
C GLY A 150 2.05 3.19 15.40
N ASP A 151 2.85 3.36 16.46
CA ASP A 151 2.83 2.48 17.63
C ASP A 151 1.52 2.64 18.42
N PHE A 152 1.04 3.86 18.66
CA PHE A 152 -0.26 4.10 19.30
C PHE A 152 -1.39 3.30 18.61
N TYR A 153 -1.49 3.41 17.28
CA TYR A 153 -2.51 2.71 16.52
C TYR A 153 -2.30 1.18 16.51
N SER A 154 -1.04 0.74 16.51
CA SER A 154 -0.65 -0.67 16.62
C SER A 154 -0.98 -1.27 18.00
N SER A 155 -0.78 -0.53 19.09
CA SER A 155 -1.16 -0.94 20.44
C SER A 155 -2.67 -1.05 20.60
N VAL A 156 -3.45 -0.15 19.98
CA VAL A 156 -4.91 -0.32 19.87
C VAL A 156 -5.25 -1.58 19.06
N THR A 157 -4.53 -1.84 17.97
CA THR A 157 -4.72 -3.06 17.16
C THR A 157 -4.49 -4.33 17.99
N GLU A 158 -3.43 -4.38 18.79
CA GLU A 158 -3.15 -5.49 19.70
C GLU A 158 -4.19 -5.61 20.82
N LEU A 159 -4.59 -4.49 21.43
CA LEU A 159 -5.64 -4.41 22.46
C LEU A 159 -6.93 -5.08 22.01
N LEU A 160 -7.34 -4.85 20.75
CA LEU A 160 -8.56 -5.38 20.18
C LEU A 160 -8.42 -6.85 19.72
N GLY A 161 -7.30 -7.51 20.03
CA GLY A 161 -7.06 -8.92 19.72
C GLY A 161 -6.62 -9.18 18.28
N PHE A 162 -6.31 -8.12 17.52
CA PHE A 162 -5.72 -8.24 16.19
C PHE A 162 -4.19 -8.32 16.27
N THR A 163 -3.54 -8.38 15.10
CA THR A 163 -2.09 -8.59 15.03
C THR A 163 -1.43 -7.25 14.69
N PRO A 164 -0.62 -6.69 15.59
CA PRO A 164 0.09 -5.44 15.33
C PRO A 164 1.03 -5.58 14.13
N MET A 165 1.31 -4.46 13.47
CA MET A 165 2.05 -4.34 12.22
C MET A 165 1.45 -5.14 11.05
N MET A 166 0.19 -5.56 11.12
CA MET A 166 -0.48 -6.35 10.07
C MET A 166 -1.96 -6.01 9.89
N HIS A 167 -2.66 -5.71 10.98
CA HIS A 167 -4.11 -5.65 11.02
C HIS A 167 -4.66 -4.25 11.35
N GLU A 168 -3.86 -3.20 11.28
CA GLU A 168 -4.27 -1.80 11.49
C GLU A 168 -5.43 -1.42 10.56
N GLY A 169 -5.39 -1.85 9.29
CA GLY A 169 -6.50 -1.63 8.36
C GLY A 169 -7.83 -2.27 8.78
N LYS A 170 -7.81 -3.30 9.65
CA LYS A 170 -9.03 -3.88 10.25
C LYS A 170 -9.61 -2.94 11.29
N VAL A 171 -8.77 -2.32 12.12
CA VAL A 171 -9.21 -1.31 13.10
C VAL A 171 -9.82 -0.10 12.38
N MET A 172 -9.17 0.38 11.31
CA MET A 172 -9.70 1.45 10.47
C MET A 172 -11.07 1.10 9.87
N SER A 173 -11.25 -0.14 9.39
CA SER A 173 -12.53 -0.61 8.86
C SER A 173 -13.59 -0.75 9.96
N LEU A 174 -13.21 -1.26 11.12
CA LEU A 174 -14.10 -1.49 12.26
C LEU A 174 -14.62 -0.16 12.84
N ALA A 175 -13.81 0.90 12.80
CA ALA A 175 -14.16 2.23 13.28
C ALA A 175 -15.45 2.79 12.65
N ALA A 176 -15.76 2.44 11.40
CA ALA A 176 -16.98 2.91 10.70
C ALA A 176 -18.28 2.31 11.27
N TYR A 177 -18.20 1.22 12.05
CA TYR A 177 -19.37 0.59 12.69
C TYR A 177 -19.68 1.19 14.06
N GLY A 178 -18.88 2.14 14.53
CA GLY A 178 -18.96 2.72 15.86
C GLY A 178 -19.09 4.23 15.86
N ARG A 179 -19.20 4.78 17.07
CA ARG A 179 -19.01 6.21 17.32
C ARG A 179 -17.89 6.39 18.33
N PRO A 180 -17.06 7.45 18.21
CA PRO A 180 -16.07 7.77 19.22
C PRO A 180 -16.75 7.95 20.59
N ALA A 181 -16.21 7.27 21.61
CA ALA A 181 -16.73 7.27 22.97
C ALA A 181 -15.66 7.65 24.01
N TYR A 182 -14.39 7.73 23.61
CA TYR A 182 -13.26 8.00 24.49
C TYR A 182 -12.45 9.19 23.98
N ASP A 183 -12.04 10.07 24.91
CA ASP A 183 -11.05 11.13 24.66
C ASP A 183 -9.64 10.57 24.91
N LEU A 184 -8.79 10.67 23.89
CA LEU A 184 -7.43 10.13 23.90
C LEU A 184 -6.36 11.23 23.91
N SER A 185 -6.75 12.49 24.14
CA SER A 185 -5.82 13.63 24.21
C SER A 185 -4.81 13.49 25.35
N SER A 186 -5.13 12.75 26.41
CA SER A 186 -4.20 12.44 27.52
C SER A 186 -3.24 11.28 27.23
N ILE A 187 -3.32 10.66 26.05
CA ILE A 187 -2.49 9.53 25.63
C ILE A 187 -1.41 10.02 24.67
N ILE A 188 -1.81 10.71 23.62
CA ILE A 188 -0.91 11.27 22.63
C ILE A 188 -1.52 12.53 22.06
N GLU A 189 -0.71 13.57 21.89
CA GLU A 189 -1.13 14.83 21.29
C GLU A 189 -0.10 15.38 20.30
N LEU A 190 -0.49 16.41 19.57
CA LEU A 190 0.41 17.19 18.72
C LEU A 190 1.03 18.32 19.54
N ASN A 191 2.34 18.44 19.48
CA ASN A 191 3.15 19.53 20.04
C ASN A 191 3.92 20.19 18.88
N GLY A 192 3.31 21.21 18.27
CA GLY A 192 3.82 21.87 17.07
C GLY A 192 3.81 20.94 15.85
N LEU A 193 4.98 20.61 15.31
CA LEU A 193 5.14 19.64 14.21
C LEU A 193 5.60 18.26 14.68
N THR A 194 5.56 18.03 15.99
CA THR A 194 5.97 16.77 16.63
C THR A 194 4.82 16.21 17.45
N PHE A 195 4.90 14.93 17.78
CA PHE A 195 3.94 14.24 18.63
C PHE A 195 4.54 14.04 20.01
N GLU A 196 3.68 13.97 21.02
CA GLU A 196 4.09 13.74 22.41
C GLU A 196 3.22 12.61 22.99
N ASN A 197 3.87 11.49 23.33
CA ASN A 197 3.19 10.35 23.96
C ASN A 197 3.27 10.47 25.49
N HIS A 198 2.16 10.84 26.10
CA HIS A 198 2.00 11.01 27.55
C HIS A 198 2.09 9.69 28.33
N LEU A 199 1.97 8.54 27.67
CA LEU A 199 2.21 7.26 28.33
C LEU A 199 3.71 7.00 28.56
N GLY A 200 4.59 7.56 27.72
CA GLY A 200 6.05 7.34 27.77
C GLY A 200 6.48 5.89 27.52
N ILE A 201 5.56 5.03 27.04
CA ILE A 201 5.77 3.61 26.78
C ILE A 201 5.16 3.23 25.42
N VAL A 202 5.68 2.15 24.83
CA VAL A 202 5.31 1.65 23.49
C VAL A 202 5.08 0.14 23.48
N GLY A 203 4.47 -0.36 22.41
CA GLY A 203 4.25 -1.79 22.17
C GLY A 203 3.36 -2.44 23.23
N VAL A 204 3.73 -3.66 23.66
CA VAL A 204 2.92 -4.48 24.58
C VAL A 204 2.61 -3.78 25.90
N GLU A 205 3.54 -2.96 26.40
CA GLU A 205 3.31 -2.24 27.65
C GLU A 205 2.27 -1.12 27.48
N ALA A 206 2.31 -0.40 26.35
CA ALA A 206 1.27 0.55 25.98
C ALA A 206 -0.09 -0.14 25.81
N THR A 207 -0.13 -1.33 25.19
CA THR A 207 -1.34 -2.15 25.05
C THR A 207 -1.98 -2.48 26.40
N LYS A 208 -1.19 -2.90 27.39
CA LYS A 208 -1.69 -3.16 28.76
C LYS A 208 -2.26 -1.90 29.40
N ARG A 209 -1.56 -0.78 29.26
CA ARG A 209 -2.00 0.50 29.84
C ARG A 209 -3.31 0.99 29.23
N LEU A 210 -3.46 0.85 27.92
CA LEU A 210 -4.72 1.12 27.22
C LEU A 210 -5.83 0.17 27.69
N ALA A 211 -5.54 -1.12 27.87
CA ALA A 211 -6.52 -2.07 28.38
C ALA A 211 -7.05 -1.69 29.77
N GLU A 212 -6.17 -1.24 30.67
CA GLU A 212 -6.56 -0.72 31.99
C GLU A 212 -7.47 0.50 31.87
N LEU A 213 -7.07 1.47 31.03
CA LEU A 213 -7.80 2.71 30.79
C LEU A 213 -9.22 2.43 30.26
N PHE A 214 -9.33 1.58 29.24
CA PHE A 214 -10.60 1.22 28.65
C PHE A 214 -11.37 0.19 29.48
N ARG A 215 -10.76 -0.42 30.51
CA ARG A 215 -11.31 -1.59 31.23
C ARG A 215 -11.67 -2.72 30.26
N PHE A 216 -10.76 -3.05 29.35
CA PHE A 216 -10.97 -4.06 28.31
C PHE A 216 -10.25 -5.38 28.68
N PRO A 217 -10.92 -6.54 28.60
CA PRO A 217 -10.34 -7.82 29.05
C PRO A 217 -9.37 -8.40 28.00
N LEU A 218 -8.07 -8.18 28.18
CA LEU A 218 -7.04 -8.65 27.24
C LEU A 218 -7.04 -10.17 27.05
N GLU A 219 -7.37 -10.93 28.10
CA GLU A 219 -7.44 -12.38 28.05
C GLU A 219 -8.52 -12.90 27.09
N HIS A 220 -9.56 -12.11 26.83
CA HIS A 220 -10.64 -12.42 25.90
C HIS A 220 -10.50 -11.73 24.54
N ALA A 221 -9.51 -10.85 24.35
CA ALA A 221 -9.38 -10.02 23.15
C ALA A 221 -9.36 -10.82 21.84
N LYS A 222 -8.64 -11.95 21.80
CA LYS A 222 -8.59 -12.81 20.60
C LYS A 222 -9.92 -13.48 20.26
N GLU A 223 -10.70 -13.86 21.28
CA GLU A 223 -12.03 -14.43 21.09
C GLU A 223 -12.99 -13.36 20.56
N ILE A 224 -12.97 -12.17 21.16
CA ILE A 224 -13.75 -11.02 20.71
C ILE A 224 -13.42 -10.70 19.24
N ALA A 225 -12.14 -10.62 18.90
CA ALA A 225 -11.69 -10.41 17.52
C ALA A 225 -12.21 -11.50 16.57
N LEU A 226 -12.14 -12.78 16.94
CA LEU A 226 -12.63 -13.88 16.12
C LEU A 226 -14.14 -13.79 15.86
N ARG A 227 -14.92 -13.38 16.86
CA ARG A 227 -16.37 -13.17 16.71
C ARG A 227 -16.67 -11.99 15.79
N MET A 228 -15.98 -10.86 15.95
CA MET A 228 -16.12 -9.70 15.06
C MET A 228 -15.77 -10.04 13.60
N LYS A 229 -14.73 -10.85 13.36
CA LYS A 229 -14.36 -11.31 12.01
C LYS A 229 -15.46 -12.11 11.31
N LYS A 230 -16.30 -12.80 12.08
CA LYS A 230 -17.47 -13.54 11.59
C LYS A 230 -18.73 -12.68 11.44
N GLY A 231 -18.65 -11.38 11.72
CA GLY A 231 -19.79 -10.46 11.64
C GLY A 231 -20.61 -10.34 12.94
N GLU A 232 -20.19 -10.97 14.04
CA GLU A 232 -20.84 -10.77 15.34
C GLU A 232 -20.37 -9.46 15.96
N LEU A 233 -21.14 -8.38 15.78
CA LEU A 233 -20.76 -7.00 16.19
C LEU A 233 -21.63 -6.43 17.32
N ASP A 234 -22.67 -7.14 17.74
CA ASP A 234 -23.74 -6.65 18.63
C ASP A 234 -23.54 -6.97 20.13
N GLY A 235 -22.62 -7.89 20.44
CA GLY A 235 -22.25 -8.24 21.81
C GLY A 235 -21.60 -7.08 22.57
N GLU A 236 -21.74 -7.06 23.91
CA GLU A 236 -21.28 -5.95 24.76
C GLU A 236 -19.78 -5.65 24.59
N LEU A 237 -18.94 -6.69 24.60
CA LEU A 237 -17.49 -6.54 24.45
C LEU A 237 -17.09 -6.17 23.01
N GLN A 238 -17.85 -6.62 22.00
CA GLN A 238 -17.66 -6.25 20.60
C GLN A 238 -18.02 -4.78 20.37
N LYS A 239 -19.15 -4.32 20.89
CA LYS A 239 -19.53 -2.89 20.86
C LYS A 239 -18.46 -2.02 21.50
N LYS A 240 -17.96 -2.43 22.67
CA LYS A 240 -16.85 -1.74 23.33
C LYS A 240 -15.57 -1.71 22.48
N ALA A 241 -15.21 -2.84 21.85
CA ALA A 241 -14.08 -2.90 20.92
C ALA A 241 -14.26 -1.96 19.72
N ILE A 242 -15.47 -1.88 19.17
CA ILE A 242 -15.85 -0.99 18.07
C ILE A 242 -15.78 0.49 18.50
N GLU A 243 -16.24 0.83 19.70
CA GLU A 243 -16.13 2.18 20.27
C GLU A 243 -14.67 2.60 20.48
N ILE A 244 -13.81 1.67 20.96
CA ILE A 244 -12.36 1.91 21.08
C ILE A 244 -11.75 2.14 19.70
N ALA A 245 -12.07 1.30 18.70
CA ALA A 245 -11.60 1.47 17.32
C ALA A 245 -12.03 2.81 16.73
N ALA A 246 -13.30 3.19 16.89
CA ALA A 246 -13.84 4.46 16.43
C ALA A 246 -13.16 5.66 17.12
N SER A 247 -12.90 5.56 18.42
CA SER A 247 -12.21 6.62 19.18
C SER A 247 -10.74 6.77 18.76
N ALA A 248 -10.03 5.66 18.55
CA ALA A 248 -8.64 5.68 18.09
C ALA A 248 -8.52 6.24 16.66
N GLN A 249 -9.43 5.87 15.77
CA GLN A 249 -9.48 6.40 14.41
C GLN A 249 -9.78 7.89 14.40
N ALA A 250 -10.79 8.35 15.14
CA ALA A 250 -11.13 9.77 15.23
C ALA A 250 -10.01 10.59 15.86
N HIS A 251 -9.30 10.05 16.85
CA HIS A 251 -8.15 10.72 17.45
C HIS A 251 -6.97 10.82 16.47
N LEU A 252 -6.68 9.76 15.70
CA LEU A 252 -5.68 9.81 14.64
C LEU A 252 -6.04 10.88 13.58
N GLU A 253 -7.30 10.92 13.14
CA GLU A 253 -7.80 11.92 12.19
C GLU A 253 -7.63 13.35 12.74
N LYS A 254 -7.97 13.58 14.01
CA LYS A 254 -7.76 14.86 14.70
C LYS A 254 -6.29 15.28 14.71
N LEU A 255 -5.37 14.39 15.10
CA LEU A 255 -3.93 14.74 15.17
C LEU A 255 -3.34 15.02 13.78
N VAL A 256 -3.82 14.31 12.75
CA VAL A 256 -3.44 14.55 11.36
C VAL A 256 -4.05 15.86 10.83
N GLU A 257 -5.26 16.21 11.24
CA GLU A 257 -5.89 17.50 10.95
C GLU A 257 -5.07 18.65 11.54
N GLU A 258 -4.77 18.59 12.84
CA GLU A 258 -3.97 19.58 13.55
C GLU A 258 -2.59 19.75 12.89
N LEU A 259 -1.91 18.64 12.57
CA LEU A 259 -0.65 18.68 11.84
C LEU A 259 -0.81 19.33 10.46
N GLY A 260 -1.86 18.97 9.72
CA GLY A 260 -2.15 19.54 8.41
C GLY A 260 -2.36 21.06 8.46
N LEU A 261 -3.04 21.56 9.50
CA LEU A 261 -3.26 22.99 9.71
C LEU A 261 -1.95 23.73 10.02
N GLU A 262 -1.06 23.15 10.84
CA GLU A 262 0.28 23.69 11.10
C GLU A 262 1.12 23.72 9.81
N LEU A 263 1.10 22.63 9.03
CA LEU A 263 1.83 22.51 7.76
C LEU A 263 1.29 23.49 6.69
N ARG A 264 -0.01 23.80 6.71
CA ARG A 264 -0.62 24.77 5.77
C ARG A 264 0.03 26.16 5.86
N GLY A 265 0.56 26.53 7.02
CA GLY A 265 1.30 27.80 7.22
C GLY A 265 2.54 27.97 6.33
N TYR A 266 3.09 26.88 5.78
CA TYR A 266 4.26 26.92 4.90
C TYR A 266 3.93 27.22 3.44
N THR A 267 2.66 27.21 3.04
CA THR A 267 2.20 27.50 1.66
C THR A 267 2.88 26.64 0.59
N LEU A 268 3.10 25.36 0.90
CA LEU A 268 3.71 24.36 0.01
C LEU A 268 2.78 23.14 -0.12
N PRO A 269 2.83 22.43 -1.27
CA PRO A 269 2.18 21.13 -1.38
C PRO A 269 2.89 20.10 -0.48
N VAL A 270 2.20 19.02 -0.13
CA VAL A 270 2.68 17.99 0.82
C VAL A 270 2.90 16.66 0.12
N ALA A 271 4.13 16.16 0.18
CA ALA A 271 4.50 14.81 -0.22
C ALA A 271 4.60 13.93 1.03
N TYR A 272 3.83 12.84 1.10
CA TYR A 272 3.59 12.06 2.31
C TYR A 272 3.88 10.56 2.11
N ALA A 273 4.56 9.95 3.07
CA ALA A 273 4.84 8.51 3.15
C ALA A 273 4.95 8.04 4.62
N GLY A 274 5.32 6.78 4.82
CA GLY A 274 5.39 6.10 6.12
C GLY A 274 4.17 5.23 6.38
N GLY A 275 4.30 4.26 7.30
CA GLY A 275 3.26 3.25 7.53
C GLY A 275 1.88 3.82 7.86
N VAL A 276 1.80 4.98 8.51
CA VAL A 276 0.53 5.65 8.85
C VAL A 276 -0.18 6.19 7.60
N ALA A 277 0.55 6.46 6.51
CA ALA A 277 -0.04 6.85 5.23
C ALA A 277 -0.91 5.75 4.60
N GLN A 278 -0.88 4.51 5.11
CA GLN A 278 -1.85 3.48 4.71
C GLN A 278 -3.28 3.78 5.20
N ASN A 279 -3.44 4.68 6.18
CA ASN A 279 -4.74 5.11 6.69
C ASN A 279 -5.37 6.14 5.73
N VAL A 280 -6.17 5.63 4.79
CA VAL A 280 -6.75 6.46 3.74
C VAL A 280 -7.75 7.50 4.22
N LYS A 281 -8.32 7.32 5.44
CA LYS A 281 -9.19 8.31 6.06
C LYS A 281 -8.38 9.49 6.60
N ALA A 282 -7.24 9.21 7.25
CA ALA A 282 -6.29 10.25 7.64
C ALA A 282 -5.74 11.01 6.43
N ASN A 283 -5.47 10.31 5.32
CA ASN A 283 -5.05 10.97 4.07
C ASN A 283 -6.14 11.92 3.52
N ALA A 284 -7.42 11.54 3.64
CA ALA A 284 -8.53 12.37 3.19
C ALA A 284 -8.62 13.68 4.00
N ILE A 285 -8.31 13.65 5.30
CA ILE A 285 -8.20 14.86 6.14
C ILE A 285 -7.16 15.83 5.55
N LEU A 286 -5.95 15.35 5.26
CA LEU A 286 -4.92 16.19 4.63
C LEU A 286 -5.37 16.69 3.26
N ARG A 287 -6.04 15.85 2.45
CA ARG A 287 -6.57 16.24 1.14
C ARG A 287 -7.58 17.38 1.25
N HIS A 288 -8.47 17.37 2.24
CA HIS A 288 -9.41 18.47 2.47
C HIS A 288 -8.71 19.78 2.88
N ILE A 289 -7.55 19.71 3.53
CA ILE A 289 -6.77 20.88 3.94
C ILE A 289 -5.99 21.48 2.76
N PHE A 290 -5.32 20.63 1.96
CA PHE A 290 -4.40 21.07 0.90
C PHE A 290 -5.04 21.13 -0.50
N GLY A 291 -6.09 20.36 -0.73
CA GLY A 291 -6.70 20.12 -2.05
C GLY A 291 -6.12 18.89 -2.75
N ASP A 292 -6.88 18.34 -3.71
CA ASP A 292 -6.54 17.10 -4.44
C ASP A 292 -5.19 17.21 -5.19
N ASP A 293 -4.87 18.38 -5.74
CA ASP A 293 -3.65 18.59 -6.55
C ASP A 293 -2.40 18.98 -5.72
N ASN A 294 -2.53 19.13 -4.40
CA ASN A 294 -1.44 19.57 -3.51
C ASN A 294 -1.08 18.53 -2.43
N LEU A 295 -1.59 17.31 -2.53
CA LEU A 295 -1.21 16.19 -1.67
C LEU A 295 -0.79 14.99 -2.52
N TRP A 296 0.44 14.53 -2.29
CA TRP A 296 1.00 13.35 -2.95
C TRP A 296 1.31 12.29 -1.91
N VAL A 297 0.58 11.17 -1.93
CA VAL A 297 0.87 10.02 -1.08
C VAL A 297 1.61 8.97 -1.91
N PHE A 298 2.84 8.66 -1.53
CA PHE A 298 3.64 7.67 -2.26
C PHE A 298 2.95 6.28 -2.21
N PRO A 299 2.73 5.58 -3.33
CA PRO A 299 1.89 4.37 -3.35
C PRO A 299 2.39 3.20 -2.51
N ALA A 300 3.71 2.96 -2.48
CA ALA A 300 4.34 1.99 -1.57
C ALA A 300 4.62 2.70 -0.23
N MET A 301 3.52 3.03 0.47
CA MET A 301 3.46 3.94 1.62
C MET A 301 4.34 3.50 2.80
N ASP A 302 4.36 2.22 3.10
CA ASP A 302 5.08 1.63 4.23
C ASP A 302 6.52 1.26 3.87
N ASP A 303 7.18 0.49 4.74
CA ASP A 303 8.58 0.08 4.59
C ASP A 303 8.88 -0.61 3.25
N SER A 304 7.85 -1.11 2.55
CA SER A 304 7.99 -1.62 1.19
C SER A 304 8.58 -0.59 0.22
N GLY A 305 8.37 0.71 0.48
CA GLY A 305 8.88 1.83 -0.33
C GLY A 305 10.30 2.30 -0.02
N LEU A 306 10.92 1.83 1.07
CA LEU A 306 12.20 2.36 1.56
C LEU A 306 13.36 2.18 0.58
N ALA A 307 13.44 1.00 -0.05
CA ALA A 307 14.47 0.72 -1.05
C ALA A 307 14.39 1.71 -2.23
N PHE A 308 13.16 1.98 -2.70
CA PHE A 308 12.91 2.98 -3.73
C PHE A 308 13.34 4.36 -3.25
N GLY A 309 12.91 4.76 -2.05
CA GLY A 309 13.24 6.04 -1.42
C GLY A 309 14.74 6.31 -1.32
N ALA A 310 15.50 5.31 -0.87
CA ALA A 310 16.96 5.40 -0.78
C ALA A 310 17.62 5.58 -2.16
N ALA A 311 17.18 4.81 -3.17
CA ALA A 311 17.70 4.92 -4.53
C ALA A 311 17.42 6.30 -5.15
N VAL A 312 16.18 6.79 -5.06
CA VAL A 312 15.81 8.10 -5.64
C VAL A 312 16.47 9.25 -4.90
N PHE A 313 16.66 9.14 -3.58
CA PHE A 313 17.42 10.13 -2.81
C PHE A 313 18.86 10.25 -3.33
N VAL A 314 19.57 9.13 -3.44
CA VAL A 314 20.97 9.11 -3.92
C VAL A 314 21.05 9.63 -5.36
N LYS A 315 20.15 9.19 -6.24
CA LYS A 315 20.07 9.71 -7.62
C LYS A 315 19.91 11.22 -7.63
N ALA A 316 18.94 11.73 -6.87
CA ALA A 316 18.66 13.15 -6.82
C ALA A 316 19.86 13.95 -6.30
N GLN A 317 20.54 13.49 -5.24
CA GLN A 317 21.72 14.20 -4.72
C GLN A 317 22.87 14.22 -5.75
N MET A 318 23.10 13.13 -6.47
CA MET A 318 24.10 13.09 -7.55
C MET A 318 23.73 14.04 -8.69
N GLU A 319 22.48 14.02 -9.14
CA GLU A 319 22.01 14.91 -10.22
C GLU A 319 22.03 16.39 -9.82
N ARG A 320 21.81 16.71 -8.54
CA ARG A 320 21.92 18.08 -8.03
C ARG A 320 23.35 18.60 -8.09
N LEU A 321 24.32 17.78 -7.69
CA LEU A 321 25.74 18.13 -7.78
C LEU A 321 26.18 18.42 -9.23
N ASP A 322 25.58 17.71 -10.19
CA ASP A 322 25.81 17.91 -11.62
C ASP A 322 24.96 19.05 -12.24
N GLY A 323 24.06 19.70 -11.49
CA GLY A 323 23.12 20.70 -12.03
C GLY A 323 22.02 20.13 -12.94
N LYS A 324 21.87 18.80 -12.98
CA LYS A 324 20.96 18.06 -13.87
C LYS A 324 19.63 17.70 -13.21
N TRP A 325 19.50 17.84 -11.89
CA TRP A 325 18.27 17.46 -11.19
C TRP A 325 17.05 18.21 -11.73
N ARG A 326 15.96 17.48 -11.95
CA ARG A 326 14.65 18.00 -12.36
C ARG A 326 13.55 17.31 -11.55
N PRO A 327 12.42 17.98 -11.31
CA PRO A 327 11.24 17.33 -10.73
C PRO A 327 10.78 16.18 -11.62
N PHE A 328 10.37 15.08 -10.98
CA PHE A 328 9.86 13.88 -11.62
C PHE A 328 8.54 13.49 -10.95
N LYS A 329 7.52 13.19 -11.76
CA LYS A 329 6.24 12.65 -11.29
C LYS A 329 6.18 11.17 -11.60
N LEU A 330 5.89 10.34 -10.61
CA LEU A 330 5.66 8.92 -10.82
C LEU A 330 4.25 8.71 -11.37
N GLU A 331 4.15 8.33 -12.64
CA GLU A 331 2.86 8.14 -13.32
C GLU A 331 2.23 6.77 -13.04
N HIS A 332 3.03 5.76 -12.69
CA HIS A 332 2.53 4.41 -12.40
C HIS A 332 3.47 3.61 -11.50
N VAL A 333 2.99 2.49 -10.96
CA VAL A 333 3.77 1.58 -10.11
C VAL A 333 4.00 0.19 -10.71
N TYR A 334 3.74 0.00 -12.00
CA TYR A 334 4.08 -1.24 -12.73
C TYR A 334 5.60 -1.41 -12.90
N LEU A 335 6.30 -1.62 -11.79
CA LEU A 335 7.76 -1.64 -11.66
C LEU A 335 8.32 -3.07 -11.44
N GLY A 336 7.44 -4.03 -11.14
CA GLY A 336 7.78 -5.41 -10.81
C GLY A 336 7.87 -6.34 -12.04
N PRO A 337 8.01 -7.65 -11.79
CA PRO A 337 8.20 -8.64 -12.86
C PRO A 337 7.01 -8.74 -13.82
N GLU A 338 7.30 -9.07 -15.08
CA GLU A 338 6.34 -9.46 -16.11
C GLU A 338 6.68 -10.86 -16.64
N TYR A 339 5.70 -11.52 -17.24
CA TYR A 339 5.85 -12.84 -17.84
C TYR A 339 5.26 -12.81 -19.24
N GLY A 340 6.07 -13.17 -20.24
CA GLY A 340 5.65 -13.15 -21.64
C GLY A 340 4.60 -14.22 -21.94
N GLN A 341 3.77 -13.96 -22.96
CA GLN A 341 2.71 -14.87 -23.40
C GLN A 341 3.23 -16.27 -23.73
N ASP A 342 4.39 -16.39 -24.40
CA ASP A 342 5.01 -17.67 -24.73
C ASP A 342 5.39 -18.48 -23.48
N TYR A 343 5.89 -17.81 -22.44
CA TYR A 343 6.21 -18.45 -21.15
C TYR A 343 4.92 -18.96 -20.49
N VAL A 344 3.90 -18.10 -20.42
CA VAL A 344 2.61 -18.44 -19.80
C VAL A 344 1.96 -19.61 -20.53
N GLU A 345 1.94 -19.60 -21.86
CA GLU A 345 1.35 -20.69 -22.64
C GLU A 345 2.11 -22.00 -22.43
N GLY A 346 3.44 -21.96 -22.47
CA GLY A 346 4.28 -23.12 -22.18
C GLY A 346 4.03 -23.67 -20.78
N PHE A 347 3.91 -22.80 -19.79
CA PHE A 347 3.56 -23.16 -18.42
C PHE A 347 2.19 -23.86 -18.33
N LEU A 348 1.14 -23.26 -18.90
CA LEU A 348 -0.22 -23.83 -18.88
C LEU A 348 -0.26 -25.22 -19.54
N ARG A 349 0.42 -25.38 -20.69
CA ARG A 349 0.57 -26.68 -21.37
C ARG A 349 1.30 -27.70 -20.49
N SER A 350 2.39 -27.30 -19.83
CA SER A 350 3.17 -28.19 -18.97
C SER A 350 2.40 -28.67 -17.74
N GLU A 351 1.50 -27.83 -17.22
CA GLU A 351 0.60 -28.14 -16.10
C GLU A 351 -0.64 -28.94 -16.54
N GLY A 352 -0.83 -29.19 -17.83
CA GLY A 352 -2.01 -29.89 -18.37
C GLY A 352 -3.31 -29.14 -18.10
N VAL A 353 -3.27 -27.81 -18.10
CA VAL A 353 -4.43 -26.94 -17.89
C VAL A 353 -5.08 -26.64 -19.23
N GLU A 354 -6.40 -26.84 -19.32
CA GLU A 354 -7.17 -26.40 -20.46
C GLU A 354 -7.37 -24.88 -20.40
N TYR A 355 -7.13 -24.22 -21.52
CA TYR A 355 -7.25 -22.77 -21.66
C TYR A 355 -7.79 -22.39 -23.03
N GLU A 356 -8.39 -21.21 -23.11
CA GLU A 356 -8.85 -20.59 -24.35
C GLU A 356 -8.10 -19.27 -24.59
N GLU A 357 -7.75 -18.98 -25.83
CA GLU A 357 -7.28 -17.64 -26.21
C GLU A 357 -8.48 -16.71 -26.35
N VAL A 358 -8.40 -15.53 -25.71
CA VAL A 358 -9.51 -14.58 -25.63
C VAL A 358 -9.08 -13.15 -25.97
N ASP A 359 -10.02 -12.35 -26.45
CA ASP A 359 -9.86 -10.89 -26.42
C ASP A 359 -10.13 -10.40 -25.00
N VAL A 360 -9.06 -10.04 -24.29
CA VAL A 360 -9.08 -9.84 -22.84
C VAL A 360 -10.09 -8.78 -22.39
N PRO A 361 -10.16 -7.57 -22.98
CA PRO A 361 -11.14 -6.57 -22.56
C PRO A 361 -12.59 -7.05 -22.67
N SER A 362 -12.99 -7.55 -23.83
CA SER A 362 -14.34 -8.06 -24.04
C SER A 362 -14.63 -9.22 -23.10
N PHE A 363 -13.77 -10.24 -23.07
CA PHE A 363 -13.99 -11.41 -22.22
C PHE A 363 -14.11 -11.06 -20.74
N LEU A 364 -13.30 -10.12 -20.24
CA LEU A 364 -13.44 -9.62 -18.87
C LEU A 364 -14.78 -8.94 -18.66
N ALA A 365 -15.23 -8.10 -19.60
CA ALA A 365 -16.52 -7.43 -19.52
C ALA A 365 -17.70 -8.43 -19.50
N ASP A 366 -17.70 -9.43 -20.41
CA ASP A 366 -18.68 -10.53 -20.42
C ASP A 366 -18.68 -11.29 -19.09
N ALA A 367 -17.50 -11.70 -18.60
CA ALA A 367 -17.39 -12.49 -17.38
C ALA A 367 -17.89 -11.72 -16.14
N LEU A 368 -17.57 -10.43 -16.05
CA LEU A 368 -18.02 -9.58 -14.95
C LEU A 368 -19.53 -9.34 -15.02
N GLU A 369 -20.09 -9.06 -16.20
CA GLU A 369 -21.53 -8.93 -16.42
C GLU A 369 -22.30 -10.21 -16.03
N GLU A 370 -21.71 -11.38 -16.26
CA GLU A 370 -22.24 -12.68 -15.82
C GLU A 370 -22.07 -12.93 -14.31
N GLY A 371 -21.51 -11.99 -13.56
CA GLY A 371 -21.30 -12.09 -12.12
C GLY A 371 -20.17 -13.03 -11.71
N LYS A 372 -19.19 -13.30 -12.59
CA LYS A 372 -18.04 -14.16 -12.28
C LYS A 372 -17.00 -13.43 -11.42
N LEU A 373 -16.34 -14.17 -10.53
CA LEU A 373 -15.12 -13.76 -9.85
C LEU A 373 -13.92 -14.06 -10.75
N VAL A 374 -13.25 -13.01 -11.21
CA VAL A 374 -12.17 -13.12 -12.21
C VAL A 374 -10.82 -12.87 -11.57
N GLY A 375 -9.91 -13.84 -11.60
CA GLY A 375 -8.49 -13.58 -11.36
C GLY A 375 -7.85 -12.96 -12.60
N LEU A 376 -7.22 -11.81 -12.48
CA LEU A 376 -6.51 -11.11 -13.56
C LEU A 376 -5.01 -11.06 -13.27
N PHE A 377 -4.24 -11.61 -14.20
CA PHE A 377 -2.78 -11.58 -14.22
C PHE A 377 -2.30 -11.08 -15.59
N GLN A 378 -1.76 -9.87 -15.65
CA GLN A 378 -1.25 -9.30 -16.90
C GLN A 378 -0.05 -8.38 -16.69
N GLY A 379 0.88 -8.34 -17.65
CA GLY A 379 1.95 -7.34 -17.70
C GLY A 379 2.82 -7.25 -16.44
N ARG A 380 3.44 -6.08 -16.23
CA ARG A 380 4.33 -5.82 -15.09
C ARG A 380 3.56 -5.69 -13.79
N MET A 381 4.03 -6.38 -12.76
CA MET A 381 3.46 -6.31 -11.42
C MET A 381 3.55 -4.91 -10.81
N GLU A 382 2.50 -4.54 -10.08
CA GLU A 382 2.44 -3.33 -9.24
C GLU A 382 3.43 -3.40 -8.06
N PHE A 383 4.11 -2.30 -7.79
CA PHE A 383 4.95 -2.10 -6.62
C PHE A 383 4.15 -1.45 -5.48
N GLY A 384 4.33 -1.94 -4.26
CA GLY A 384 3.56 -1.54 -3.08
C GLY A 384 2.42 -2.51 -2.73
N PRO A 385 1.58 -2.15 -1.76
CA PRO A 385 0.64 -3.09 -1.12
C PRO A 385 -0.70 -3.27 -1.85
N ARG A 386 -1.00 -2.46 -2.87
CA ARG A 386 -2.30 -2.47 -3.57
C ARG A 386 -2.18 -3.20 -4.92
N ALA A 387 -3.18 -4.00 -5.26
CA ALA A 387 -3.39 -4.45 -6.63
C ALA A 387 -4.09 -3.32 -7.39
N LEU A 388 -3.59 -2.99 -8.58
CA LEU A 388 -4.01 -1.86 -9.40
C LEU A 388 -4.21 -2.28 -10.86
N GLY A 389 -4.81 -3.46 -11.08
CA GLY A 389 -5.24 -3.95 -12.40
C GLY A 389 -4.35 -5.00 -13.07
N ASN A 390 -3.18 -5.34 -12.50
CA ASN A 390 -2.26 -6.32 -13.10
C ASN A 390 -2.12 -7.61 -12.29
N ARG A 391 -2.37 -7.58 -10.98
CA ARG A 391 -2.46 -8.77 -10.11
C ARG A 391 -3.71 -8.69 -9.22
N SER A 392 -4.87 -8.73 -9.86
CA SER A 392 -6.15 -8.34 -9.25
C SER A 392 -7.18 -9.47 -9.28
N ILE A 393 -8.11 -9.47 -8.33
CA ILE A 393 -9.37 -10.19 -8.46
C ILE A 393 -10.45 -9.16 -8.72
N LEU A 394 -11.19 -9.37 -9.80
CA LEU A 394 -12.24 -8.49 -10.28
C LEU A 394 -13.60 -9.13 -10.07
N ALA A 395 -14.60 -8.28 -9.82
CA ALA A 395 -15.99 -8.70 -9.77
C ALA A 395 -16.91 -7.51 -10.11
N ASP A 396 -18.17 -7.81 -10.42
CA ASP A 396 -19.20 -6.78 -10.61
C ASP A 396 -19.48 -6.05 -9.28
N PRO A 397 -19.28 -4.72 -9.21
CA PRO A 397 -19.55 -3.95 -8.00
C PRO A 397 -21.05 -3.66 -7.77
N GLY A 398 -21.91 -3.89 -8.76
CA GLY A 398 -23.37 -3.78 -8.66
C GLY A 398 -24.04 -4.95 -7.92
N ASP A 399 -23.40 -6.13 -7.91
CA ASP A 399 -23.88 -7.31 -7.17
C ASP A 399 -23.60 -7.18 -5.67
N GLU A 400 -24.63 -6.92 -4.85
CA GLU A 400 -24.49 -6.86 -3.40
C GLU A 400 -23.97 -8.17 -2.78
N GLY A 401 -24.31 -9.32 -3.37
CA GLY A 401 -23.91 -10.66 -2.91
C GLY A 401 -22.45 -10.98 -3.17
N VAL A 402 -21.78 -10.21 -4.03
CA VAL A 402 -20.37 -10.44 -4.40
C VAL A 402 -19.42 -10.30 -3.21
N LYS A 403 -19.74 -9.44 -2.25
CA LYS A 403 -18.94 -9.22 -1.03
C LYS A 403 -18.85 -10.50 -0.22
N GLU A 404 -19.97 -11.21 -0.06
CA GLU A 404 -20.01 -12.47 0.69
C GLU A 404 -19.25 -13.57 -0.05
N ARG A 405 -19.46 -13.70 -1.37
CA ARG A 405 -18.72 -14.65 -2.22
C ARG A 405 -17.20 -14.43 -2.12
N LEU A 406 -16.74 -13.18 -2.23
CA LEU A 406 -15.32 -12.83 -2.09
C LEU A 406 -14.78 -13.06 -0.68
N ASN A 407 -15.56 -12.74 0.36
CA ASN A 407 -15.15 -12.98 1.74
C ASN A 407 -14.96 -14.47 2.03
N VAL A 408 -15.85 -15.33 1.51
CA VAL A 408 -15.72 -16.78 1.59
C VAL A 408 -14.51 -17.28 0.79
N ALA A 409 -14.41 -16.89 -0.49
CA ALA A 409 -13.32 -17.29 -1.40
C ALA A 409 -11.94 -16.94 -0.83
N LEU A 410 -11.79 -15.73 -0.30
CA LEU A 410 -10.52 -15.19 0.15
C LEU A 410 -10.28 -15.36 1.66
N LYS A 411 -11.26 -15.89 2.41
CA LYS A 411 -11.24 -15.98 3.88
C LYS A 411 -11.00 -14.61 4.53
N ARG A 412 -11.69 -13.58 4.03
CA ARG A 412 -11.61 -12.20 4.56
C ARG A 412 -12.62 -11.98 5.69
N ASP A 413 -12.34 -10.97 6.50
CA ASP A 413 -13.21 -10.58 7.61
C ASP A 413 -14.41 -9.78 7.08
N VAL A 414 -15.62 -10.07 7.59
CA VAL A 414 -16.89 -9.58 7.02
C VAL A 414 -17.00 -8.05 6.95
N PHE A 415 -16.37 -7.33 7.88
CA PHE A 415 -16.47 -5.86 7.99
C PHE A 415 -15.46 -5.08 7.13
N GLN A 416 -14.54 -5.76 6.43
CA GLN A 416 -13.57 -5.09 5.57
C GLN A 416 -14.20 -4.64 4.24
N PRO A 417 -13.99 -3.40 3.80
CA PRO A 417 -14.44 -2.95 2.49
C PRO A 417 -13.63 -3.58 1.35
N PHE A 418 -14.27 -3.59 0.17
CA PHE A 418 -13.60 -3.69 -1.12
C PHE A 418 -13.47 -2.30 -1.75
N ALA A 419 -12.70 -2.18 -2.83
CA ALA A 419 -12.41 -0.92 -3.48
C ALA A 419 -12.75 -0.99 -4.98
N PRO A 420 -13.15 0.13 -5.60
CA PRO A 420 -13.37 0.18 -7.04
C PRO A 420 -12.09 0.53 -7.79
N SER A 421 -11.96 0.00 -9.01
CA SER A 421 -11.23 0.66 -10.08
C SER A 421 -12.24 1.26 -11.04
N MET A 422 -12.08 2.52 -11.42
CA MET A 422 -13.03 3.28 -12.23
C MET A 422 -12.32 3.99 -13.37
N LEU A 423 -13.05 4.27 -14.44
CA LEU A 423 -12.55 5.10 -15.54
C LEU A 423 -12.20 6.50 -15.00
N TRP A 424 -11.06 7.03 -15.43
CA TRP A 424 -10.60 8.35 -15.03
C TRP A 424 -11.66 9.44 -15.22
N GLU A 425 -12.33 9.44 -16.37
CA GLU A 425 -13.38 10.40 -16.73
C GLU A 425 -14.65 10.29 -15.90
N LYS A 426 -14.88 9.17 -15.19
CA LYS A 426 -16.04 8.95 -14.33
C LYS A 426 -15.82 9.35 -12.88
N ALA A 427 -14.58 9.62 -12.48
CA ALA A 427 -14.26 9.87 -11.07
C ALA A 427 -15.05 11.06 -10.47
N HIS A 428 -15.22 12.17 -11.19
CA HIS A 428 -15.99 13.33 -10.70
C HIS A 428 -17.50 13.07 -10.61
N GLU A 429 -18.03 12.07 -11.32
CA GLU A 429 -19.43 11.66 -11.23
C GLU A 429 -19.65 10.77 -9.98
N TYR A 430 -18.67 9.93 -9.67
CA TYR A 430 -18.76 8.93 -8.61
C TYR A 430 -18.30 9.43 -7.23
N LEU A 431 -17.46 10.47 -7.19
CA LEU A 431 -16.82 10.97 -5.97
C LEU A 431 -17.27 12.40 -5.68
N GLU A 432 -18.09 12.56 -4.64
CA GLU A 432 -18.77 13.81 -4.29
C GLU A 432 -17.80 14.92 -3.88
N ASP A 433 -16.73 14.56 -3.19
CA ASP A 433 -15.76 15.46 -2.58
C ASP A 433 -14.44 15.56 -3.36
N LEU A 434 -14.43 15.15 -4.63
CA LEU A 434 -13.29 15.30 -5.55
C LEU A 434 -13.34 16.67 -6.27
N ASN A 435 -12.30 17.49 -6.08
CA ASN A 435 -12.21 18.85 -6.65
C ASN A 435 -10.97 19.08 -7.53
N GLY A 436 -10.22 18.03 -7.88
CA GLY A 436 -9.03 18.08 -8.74
C GLY A 436 -8.75 16.73 -9.39
N ALA A 437 -7.48 16.39 -9.62
CA ALA A 437 -7.13 15.10 -10.22
C ALA A 437 -7.51 13.91 -9.30
N PRO A 438 -8.18 12.86 -9.82
CA PRO A 438 -8.52 11.69 -9.02
C PRO A 438 -7.30 10.84 -8.66
N ASN A 439 -7.39 10.11 -7.55
CA ASN A 439 -6.33 9.23 -7.07
C ASN A 439 -6.21 7.95 -7.92
N GLU A 440 -5.00 7.61 -8.36
CA GLU A 440 -4.71 6.46 -9.22
C GLU A 440 -4.20 5.22 -8.45
N PHE A 441 -4.00 5.33 -7.13
CA PHE A 441 -3.21 4.36 -6.36
C PHE A 441 -3.95 3.73 -5.19
N MET A 442 -5.24 4.05 -5.05
CA MET A 442 -6.05 3.70 -3.89
C MET A 442 -5.40 4.07 -2.55
N THR A 443 -4.72 5.21 -2.52
CA THR A 443 -4.09 5.78 -1.31
C THR A 443 -4.99 6.78 -0.60
N MET A 444 -6.20 7.01 -1.10
CA MET A 444 -7.08 8.08 -0.65
C MET A 444 -8.52 7.60 -0.51
N SER A 445 -9.21 8.07 0.54
CA SER A 445 -10.65 7.87 0.71
C SER A 445 -11.41 9.08 0.19
N TYR A 446 -12.59 8.81 -0.37
CA TYR A 446 -13.53 9.80 -0.89
C TYR A 446 -14.94 9.47 -0.43
N THR A 447 -15.82 10.45 -0.49
CA THR A 447 -17.25 10.28 -0.29
C THR A 447 -17.89 9.86 -1.61
N ALA A 448 -18.53 8.69 -1.64
CA ALA A 448 -19.23 8.23 -2.85
C ALA A 448 -20.48 9.07 -3.09
N SER A 449 -20.78 9.44 -4.33
CA SER A 449 -22.04 10.12 -4.68
C SER A 449 -23.26 9.21 -4.46
N GLU A 450 -24.44 9.77 -4.22
CA GLU A 450 -25.66 8.97 -3.98
C GLU A 450 -25.93 7.97 -5.12
N ALA A 451 -25.73 8.40 -6.38
CA ALA A 451 -25.87 7.54 -7.55
C ALA A 451 -24.88 6.36 -7.50
N PHE A 452 -23.59 6.63 -7.26
CA PHE A 452 -22.58 5.58 -7.19
C PHE A 452 -22.80 4.62 -6.01
N ARG A 453 -23.33 5.11 -4.87
CA ARG A 453 -23.72 4.23 -3.75
C ARG A 453 -24.83 3.26 -4.13
N ALA A 454 -25.77 3.69 -4.97
CA ALA A 454 -26.87 2.86 -5.44
C ALA A 454 -26.44 1.89 -6.55
N GLU A 455 -25.57 2.33 -7.47
CA GLU A 455 -25.11 1.54 -8.62
C GLU A 455 -24.00 0.56 -8.27
N ALA A 456 -23.15 0.88 -7.30
CA ALA A 456 -21.95 0.10 -6.94
C ALA A 456 -21.85 -0.19 -5.42
N PRO A 457 -22.89 -0.75 -4.77
CA PRO A 457 -22.92 -0.94 -3.31
C PRO A 457 -21.88 -1.92 -2.77
N ALA A 458 -21.24 -2.74 -3.61
CA ALA A 458 -20.19 -3.67 -3.17
C ALA A 458 -18.85 -2.97 -2.84
N VAL A 459 -18.63 -1.76 -3.35
CA VAL A 459 -17.37 -1.00 -3.24
C VAL A 459 -17.50 0.30 -2.46
N VAL A 460 -18.65 0.52 -1.82
CA VAL A 460 -18.91 1.60 -0.88
C VAL A 460 -19.00 1.01 0.52
N HIS A 461 -18.31 1.64 1.48
CA HIS A 461 -18.31 1.21 2.88
C HIS A 461 -19.55 1.72 3.63
N VAL A 462 -19.75 1.21 4.85
CA VAL A 462 -20.95 1.51 5.66
C VAL A 462 -21.06 2.99 6.05
N ASP A 463 -19.96 3.74 6.03
CA ASP A 463 -19.93 5.18 6.27
C ASP A 463 -20.09 6.02 5.00
N GLY A 464 -20.42 5.40 3.86
CA GLY A 464 -20.62 6.07 2.57
C GLY A 464 -19.33 6.42 1.83
N THR A 465 -18.18 5.99 2.34
CA THR A 465 -16.88 6.26 1.71
C THR A 465 -16.44 5.15 0.77
N THR A 466 -15.55 5.48 -0.16
CA THR A 466 -14.87 4.54 -1.05
C THR A 466 -13.40 4.91 -1.25
N ARG A 467 -12.58 3.96 -1.68
CA ARG A 467 -11.13 4.11 -1.86
C ARG A 467 -10.74 3.71 -3.30
N PRO A 468 -10.92 4.61 -4.27
CA PRO A 468 -10.88 4.28 -5.68
C PRO A 468 -9.46 4.20 -6.26
N GLN A 469 -9.33 3.47 -7.36
CA GLN A 469 -8.29 3.66 -8.36
C GLN A 469 -8.94 4.29 -9.59
N ALA A 470 -8.53 5.51 -9.96
CA ALA A 470 -8.81 6.04 -11.29
C ALA A 470 -7.85 5.44 -12.32
N VAL A 471 -8.39 4.90 -13.41
CA VAL A 471 -7.64 4.20 -14.46
C VAL A 471 -7.56 5.07 -15.71
N ARG A 472 -6.34 5.38 -16.14
CA ARG A 472 -6.04 6.08 -17.40
C ARG A 472 -5.70 5.10 -18.51
N GLY A 473 -6.23 5.35 -19.71
CA GLY A 473 -5.98 4.51 -20.89
C GLY A 473 -4.53 4.53 -21.37
N GLU A 474 -3.80 5.63 -21.14
CA GLU A 474 -2.40 5.77 -21.53
C GLU A 474 -1.45 4.95 -20.64
N ILE A 475 -1.89 4.64 -19.42
CA ILE A 475 -1.08 3.97 -18.39
C ILE A 475 -1.33 2.46 -18.37
N ASN A 476 -2.60 2.04 -18.42
CA ASN A 476 -2.96 0.63 -18.48
C ASN A 476 -4.09 0.42 -19.51
N PRO A 477 -3.76 0.34 -20.81
CA PRO A 477 -4.76 0.33 -21.89
C PRO A 477 -5.64 -0.92 -21.90
N LEU A 478 -5.12 -2.08 -21.48
CA LEU A 478 -5.91 -3.31 -21.42
C LEU A 478 -6.92 -3.23 -20.28
N TYR A 479 -6.49 -2.81 -19.10
CA TYR A 479 -7.39 -2.69 -17.95
C TYR A 479 -8.44 -1.57 -18.14
N TYR A 480 -8.02 -0.42 -18.68
CA TYR A 480 -8.93 0.66 -19.05
C TYR A 480 -10.01 0.19 -20.03
N ARG A 481 -9.63 -0.51 -21.12
CA ARG A 481 -10.60 -1.03 -22.09
C ARG A 481 -11.54 -2.07 -21.49
N ALA A 482 -11.07 -2.93 -20.60
CA ALA A 482 -11.95 -3.90 -19.92
C ALA A 482 -13.04 -3.20 -19.11
N ILE A 483 -12.69 -2.14 -18.36
CA ILE A 483 -13.67 -1.35 -17.59
C ILE A 483 -14.59 -0.57 -18.55
N LYS A 484 -14.05 -0.07 -19.67
CA LYS A 484 -14.84 0.65 -20.67
C LYS A 484 -15.89 -0.23 -21.35
N GLU A 485 -15.52 -1.44 -21.74
CA GLU A 485 -16.46 -2.39 -22.33
C GLU A 485 -17.48 -2.90 -21.29
N PHE A 486 -17.09 -3.03 -20.02
CA PHE A 486 -18.03 -3.28 -18.93
C PHE A 486 -19.02 -2.13 -18.74
N GLU A 487 -18.57 -0.87 -18.83
CA GLU A 487 -19.44 0.31 -18.83
C GLU A 487 -20.43 0.30 -20.00
N GLU A 488 -19.99 -0.05 -21.20
CA GLU A 488 -20.85 -0.09 -22.40
C GLU A 488 -21.99 -1.13 -22.27
N ARG A 489 -21.76 -2.21 -21.50
CA ARG A 489 -22.74 -3.27 -21.25
C ARG A 489 -23.69 -2.95 -20.10
N THR A 490 -23.15 -2.43 -19.00
CA THR A 490 -23.87 -2.31 -17.72
C THR A 490 -24.30 -0.88 -17.40
N GLY A 491 -23.71 0.12 -18.06
CA GLY A 491 -23.81 1.54 -17.71
C GLY A 491 -22.85 1.98 -16.60
N LEU A 492 -22.12 1.06 -15.96
CA LEU A 492 -21.27 1.35 -14.80
C LEU A 492 -19.78 1.38 -15.18
N GLY A 493 -19.16 2.56 -15.07
CA GLY A 493 -17.75 2.81 -15.38
C GLY A 493 -16.77 2.41 -14.28
N ALA A 494 -17.09 1.37 -13.51
CA ALA A 494 -16.30 0.90 -12.39
C ALA A 494 -16.42 -0.62 -12.21
N VAL A 495 -15.34 -1.24 -11.72
CA VAL A 495 -15.29 -2.65 -11.33
C VAL A 495 -14.79 -2.79 -9.90
N LEU A 496 -15.23 -3.81 -9.17
CA LEU A 496 -14.60 -4.15 -7.90
C LEU A 496 -13.19 -4.67 -8.18
N ASN A 497 -12.20 -4.14 -7.47
CA ASN A 497 -10.82 -4.59 -7.53
C ASN A 497 -10.30 -4.91 -6.13
N THR A 498 -9.81 -6.14 -5.94
CA THR A 498 -9.09 -6.56 -4.75
C THR A 498 -7.79 -7.28 -5.09
N SER A 499 -6.88 -7.36 -4.11
CA SER A 499 -5.62 -8.07 -4.26
C SER A 499 -5.80 -9.54 -4.65
N PHE A 500 -5.05 -10.00 -5.65
CA PHE A 500 -5.02 -11.39 -6.02
C PHE A 500 -4.10 -12.18 -5.09
N ASN A 501 -4.66 -12.65 -3.98
CA ASN A 501 -4.01 -13.46 -2.96
C ASN A 501 -5.02 -14.13 -2.03
N MET A 502 -4.59 -15.17 -1.32
CA MET A 502 -5.34 -15.68 -0.16
C MET A 502 -5.06 -14.83 1.09
N HIS A 503 -5.97 -14.87 2.07
CA HIS A 503 -5.70 -14.25 3.37
C HIS A 503 -4.36 -14.73 3.97
N GLY A 504 -3.53 -13.77 4.37
CA GLY A 504 -2.21 -14.02 4.95
C GLY A 504 -1.08 -14.22 3.93
N GLU A 505 -1.37 -14.31 2.63
CA GLU A 505 -0.35 -14.46 1.58
C GLU A 505 -0.03 -13.10 0.91
N PRO A 506 1.16 -12.94 0.30
CA PRO A 506 1.47 -11.81 -0.60
C PRO A 506 0.63 -11.85 -1.88
N ILE A 507 0.54 -10.74 -2.61
CA ILE A 507 -0.03 -10.68 -3.97
C ILE A 507 0.74 -11.65 -4.87
N VAL A 508 0.05 -12.40 -5.74
CA VAL A 508 0.68 -13.35 -6.67
C VAL A 508 1.72 -12.64 -7.55
N CYS A 509 2.89 -13.26 -7.74
CA CYS A 509 3.97 -12.70 -8.54
C CYS A 509 4.12 -13.43 -9.87
N SER A 510 4.16 -14.76 -9.82
CA SER A 510 4.39 -15.66 -10.95
C SER A 510 3.11 -16.32 -11.49
N PRO A 511 3.10 -16.83 -12.74
CA PRO A 511 1.98 -17.63 -13.27
C PRO A 511 1.62 -18.82 -12.39
N GLU A 512 2.63 -19.46 -11.78
CA GLU A 512 2.51 -20.55 -10.82
C GLU A 512 1.73 -20.10 -9.57
N ASP A 513 2.03 -18.90 -9.06
CA ASP A 513 1.29 -18.32 -7.94
C ASP A 513 -0.16 -18.02 -8.33
N ALA A 514 -0.38 -17.44 -9.51
CA ALA A 514 -1.70 -17.08 -10.00
C ALA A 514 -2.61 -18.31 -10.16
N LEU A 515 -2.12 -19.36 -10.83
CA LEU A 515 -2.86 -20.60 -11.04
C LEU A 515 -3.17 -21.31 -9.71
N ARG A 516 -2.20 -21.33 -8.78
CA ARG A 516 -2.39 -21.91 -7.44
C ARG A 516 -3.43 -21.15 -6.65
N THR A 517 -3.36 -19.82 -6.63
CA THR A 517 -4.31 -18.97 -5.89
C THR A 517 -5.69 -19.02 -6.52
N PHE A 518 -5.80 -19.01 -7.86
CA PHE A 518 -7.04 -19.22 -8.59
C PHE A 518 -7.79 -20.48 -8.12
N ARG A 519 -7.11 -21.63 -8.14
CA ARG A 519 -7.67 -22.92 -7.69
C ARG A 519 -8.03 -22.91 -6.20
N LYS A 520 -7.18 -22.32 -5.36
CA LYS A 520 -7.37 -22.30 -3.90
C LYS A 520 -8.50 -21.37 -3.45
N ALA A 521 -8.67 -20.23 -4.13
CA ALA A 521 -9.74 -19.28 -3.87
C ALA A 521 -11.08 -19.74 -4.46
N GLY A 522 -11.07 -20.69 -5.42
CA GLY A 522 -12.28 -21.12 -6.11
C GLY A 522 -12.88 -19.99 -6.95
N LEU A 523 -12.04 -19.24 -7.65
CA LEU A 523 -12.51 -18.22 -8.58
C LEU A 523 -13.12 -18.90 -9.82
N ASP A 524 -14.03 -18.20 -10.49
CA ASP A 524 -14.77 -18.75 -11.62
C ASP A 524 -13.88 -18.85 -12.89
N VAL A 525 -13.04 -17.83 -13.11
CA VAL A 525 -12.11 -17.79 -14.24
C VAL A 525 -10.81 -17.07 -13.86
N LEU A 526 -9.69 -17.54 -14.42
CA LEU A 526 -8.40 -16.86 -14.41
C LEU A 526 -8.10 -16.38 -15.82
N VAL A 527 -8.00 -15.08 -16.00
CA VAL A 527 -7.44 -14.46 -17.20
C VAL A 527 -5.95 -14.18 -16.91
N ILE A 528 -5.08 -14.94 -17.58
CA ILE A 528 -3.63 -14.82 -17.46
C ILE A 528 -3.02 -14.50 -18.82
N GLU A 529 -2.53 -13.27 -18.94
CA GLU A 529 -2.21 -12.63 -20.22
C GLU A 529 -3.40 -12.72 -21.19
N ARG A 530 -3.29 -13.44 -22.30
CA ARG A 530 -4.36 -13.61 -23.30
C ARG A 530 -5.17 -14.90 -23.15
N PHE A 531 -4.96 -15.63 -22.07
CA PHE A 531 -5.53 -16.97 -21.88
C PHE A 531 -6.56 -16.97 -20.75
N ALA A 532 -7.74 -17.51 -21.03
CA ALA A 532 -8.77 -17.78 -20.04
C ALA A 532 -8.68 -19.24 -19.57
N VAL A 533 -8.59 -19.44 -18.25
CA VAL A 533 -8.61 -20.74 -17.58
C VAL A 533 -9.86 -20.82 -16.73
N PHE A 534 -10.70 -21.82 -17.00
CA PHE A 534 -11.97 -21.99 -16.31
C PHE A 534 -11.84 -22.92 -15.09
N ALA A 535 -12.66 -22.68 -14.07
CA ALA A 535 -12.76 -23.61 -12.95
C ALA A 535 -13.26 -24.97 -13.48
N LYS A 536 -12.64 -26.08 -13.02
CA LYS A 536 -13.15 -27.42 -13.34
C LYS A 536 -14.48 -27.60 -12.60
N THR A 537 -15.57 -27.76 -13.37
CA THR A 537 -16.90 -28.17 -12.89
C THR A 537 -16.89 -29.48 -12.13
#